data_AF-A0A7K5M4R0-F1
#
_entry.id   AF-A0A7K5M4R0-F1
#
_cell.length_a   1.000
_cell.length_b   1.000
_cell.length_c   1.000
_cell.angle_alpha   90.00
_cell.angle_beta   90.00
_cell.angle_gamma   90.00
#
_symmetry.space_group_name_H-M   'P 1'
#
loop_
_entity.id
_entity.type
_entity.pdbx_description
1 polymer ?
#
loop_
_entity_poly.entity_id
_entity_poly.type
_entity_poly.pdbx_seq_one_letter_code
_entity_poly.pdbx_strand_id
1 'polypeptide(L)' 'VKHIRGIPHSPTGQAVVERDYRTIKEYLKKQKTPTETDVNKRLNKVLFTLNFLSLTEGREGVPIVIYHQAIQKG' A
#
# COMPACT_ATOMS: atom_id res chain seq x y z
N VAL A 1 16.66 10.01 -12.06
CA VAL A 1 15.28 9.95 -11.50
C VAL A 1 14.61 11.29 -11.76
N LYS A 2 13.40 11.33 -12.34
CA LYS A 2 12.63 12.58 -12.53
C LYS A 2 11.65 12.72 -11.36
N HIS A 3 11.75 13.83 -10.62
CA HIS A 3 10.86 14.11 -9.49
C HIS A 3 9.73 15.03 -9.95
N ILE A 4 8.49 14.63 -9.71
CA ILE A 4 7.30 15.42 -9.97
C ILE A 4 6.59 15.60 -8.64
N ARG A 5 6.16 16.83 -8.34
CA ARG A 5 5.38 17.19 -7.16
C ARG A 5 4.11 17.90 -7.64
N GLY A 6 3.07 17.93 -6.81
CA GLY A 6 1.76 18.46 -7.21
C GLY A 6 0.84 17.36 -7.74
N ILE A 7 -0.20 17.73 -8.48
CA ILE A 7 -1.25 16.82 -8.95
C ILE A 7 -0.72 15.97 -10.10
N PRO A 8 -0.64 14.63 -9.97
CA PRO A 8 -0.50 13.75 -11.12
C PRO A 8 -1.60 14.01 -12.15
N HIS A 9 -1.24 14.40 -13.38
CA HIS A 9 -2.21 14.48 -14.48
C HIS A 9 -2.67 13.10 -15.00
N SER A 10 -2.35 12.02 -14.28
CA SER A 10 -2.84 10.67 -14.54
C SER A 10 -4.05 10.39 -13.64
N PRO A 11 -5.27 10.26 -14.21
CA PRO A 11 -6.49 10.03 -13.43
C PRO A 11 -6.39 8.79 -12.53
N THR A 12 -5.75 7.72 -13.01
CA THR A 12 -5.63 6.43 -12.31
C THR A 12 -4.57 6.44 -11.19
N GLY A 13 -3.54 7.28 -11.33
CA GLY A 13 -2.45 7.41 -10.35
C GLY A 13 -2.68 8.51 -9.30
N GLN A 14 -3.75 9.29 -9.44
CA GLN A 14 -4.09 10.33 -8.50
C GLN A 14 -4.48 9.74 -7.14
N ALA A 15 -4.01 10.39 -6.07
CA ALA A 15 -4.37 10.08 -4.68
C ALA A 15 -3.97 8.67 -4.17
N VAL A 16 -3.07 7.95 -4.85
CA VAL A 16 -2.63 6.60 -4.44
C VAL A 16 -1.95 6.66 -3.06
N VAL A 17 -1.06 7.62 -2.85
CA VAL A 17 -0.34 7.80 -1.57
C VAL A 17 -1.33 8.06 -0.44
N GLU A 18 -2.31 8.92 -0.66
CA GLU A 18 -3.34 9.29 0.31
C GLU A 18 -4.27 8.12 0.64
N ARG A 19 -4.61 7.30 -0.36
CA ARG A 19 -5.38 6.07 -0.18
C ARG A 19 -4.58 5.05 0.66
N ASP A 20 -3.33 4.80 0.30
CA ASP A 20 -2.48 3.84 1.02
C ASP A 20 -2.24 4.29 2.47
N TYR A 21 -2.02 5.59 2.68
CA TYR A 21 -1.88 6.16 4.02
C TYR A 21 -3.14 5.97 4.87
N ARG A 22 -4.33 6.14 4.29
CA ARG A 22 -5.60 5.85 4.98
C ARG A 22 -5.71 4.37 5.33
N THR A 23 -5.39 3.47 4.40
CA THR A 23 -5.42 2.02 4.63
C THR A 23 -4.47 1.61 5.76
N ILE A 24 -3.25 2.14 5.81
CA ILE A 24 -2.29 1.89 6.89
C ILE A 24 -2.88 2.33 8.24
N LYS A 25 -3.50 3.52 8.32
CA LYS A 25 -4.14 4.00 9.56
C LYS A 25 -5.28 3.10 10.01
N GLU A 26 -6.09 2.59 9.09
CA GLU A 26 -7.17 1.66 9.41
C GLU A 26 -6.63 0.34 9.96
N TYR A 27 -5.60 -0.24 9.34
CA TYR A 27 -4.98 -1.47 9.82
C TYR A 27 -4.27 -1.28 11.17
N LEU A 28 -3.66 -0.13 11.43
CA LEU A 28 -3.09 0.22 12.74
C LEU A 28 -4.14 0.27 13.85
N LYS A 29 -5.39 0.61 13.52
CA LYS A 29 -6.52 0.56 14.46
C LYS A 29 -7.04 -0.87 14.61
N LYS A 30 -7.20 -1.62 13.51
CA LYS A 30 -7.69 -3.01 13.49
C LYS A 30 -6.76 -3.97 14.25
N GLN A 31 -5.45 -3.83 14.07
CA GLN A 31 -4.43 -4.69 14.69
C GLN A 31 -3.92 -4.17 16.04
N LYS A 32 -4.63 -3.22 16.67
CA LYS A 32 -4.22 -2.65 17.95
C LYS A 32 -4.36 -3.70 19.05
N THR A 33 -3.23 -4.17 19.57
CA THR A 33 -3.18 -5.03 20.76
C THR A 33 -2.85 -4.19 22.00
N PRO A 34 -3.49 -4.42 23.16
CA PRO A 34 -3.24 -3.64 24.39
C PRO A 34 -1.79 -3.70 24.90
N THR A 35 -1.08 -4.79 24.60
CA THR A 35 0.27 -5.08 25.12
C THR A 35 1.39 -4.53 24.26
N GLU A 36 1.14 -4.23 22.98
CA GLU A 36 2.15 -3.71 22.06
C GLU A 36 2.02 -2.19 21.97
N THR A 37 2.91 -1.46 22.65
CA THR A 37 2.94 0.00 22.67
C THR A 37 3.97 0.58 21.69
N ASP A 38 4.94 -0.23 21.24
CA ASP A 38 5.99 0.18 20.31
C ASP A 38 5.39 0.49 18.93
N VAL A 39 5.57 1.74 18.49
CA VAL A 39 5.03 2.26 17.23
C VAL A 39 5.65 1.56 16.02
N ASN A 40 6.95 1.26 16.05
CA ASN A 40 7.65 0.62 14.94
C ASN A 40 7.23 -0.84 14.79
N LYS A 41 7.10 -1.58 15.90
CA LYS A 41 6.61 -2.97 15.87
C LYS A 41 5.20 -3.06 15.32
N ARG A 42 4.31 -2.16 15.74
CA ARG A 42 2.94 -2.08 15.22
C ARG A 42 2.90 -1.76 13.73
N LEU A 43 3.71 -0.78 13.30
CA LEU A 43 3.79 -0.41 11.89
C LEU A 43 4.33 -1.57 11.03
N ASN A 44 5.39 -2.25 11.48
CA ASN A 44 5.95 -3.39 10.77
C ASN A 44 4.94 -4.54 10.62
N LYS A 45 4.15 -4.85 11.65
CA LYS A 45 3.07 -5.86 11.57
C LYS A 45 2.01 -5.50 10.53
N VAL A 46 1.60 -4.24 10.51
CA VAL A 46 0.63 -3.73 9.52
C VAL A 46 1.19 -3.81 8.11
N LEU A 47 2.43 -3.35 7.90
CA LEU A 47 3.08 -3.41 6.59
C LEU A 47 3.28 -4.86 6.12
N PHE A 48 3.66 -5.76 7.03
CA PHE A 48 3.76 -7.19 6.70
C PHE A 48 2.41 -7.75 6.24
N THR A 49 1.34 -7.41 6.97
CA THR A 49 -0.02 -7.86 6.60
C THR A 49 -0.44 -7.32 5.23
N LEU A 50 -0.23 -6.03 4.99
CA LEU A 50 -0.61 -5.40 3.72
C LEU A 50 0.21 -5.93 2.55
N ASN A 51 1.50 -6.17 2.72
CA ASN A 51 2.39 -6.58 1.63
C ASN A 51 2.36 -8.08 1.34
N PHE A 52 2.07 -8.93 2.33
CA PHE A 52 2.23 -10.39 2.20
C PHE A 52 0.98 -11.20 2.54
N LEU A 53 0.01 -10.64 3.28
CA LEU A 53 -1.16 -11.39 3.75
C LEU A 53 -2.49 -10.82 3.25
N SER A 54 -2.47 -9.70 2.51
CA SER A 54 -3.66 -9.09 1.95
C SER A 54 -3.87 -9.59 0.53
N LEU A 55 -4.85 -10.48 0.36
CA LEU A 55 -5.36 -10.86 -0.96
C LEU A 55 -6.27 -9.72 -1.43
N THR A 56 -5.97 -9.14 -2.59
CA THR A 56 -6.84 -8.15 -3.22
C THR A 56 -7.71 -8.85 -4.25
N GLU A 57 -9.03 -8.67 -4.16
CA GLU A 57 -9.96 -9.24 -5.14
C GLU A 57 -9.57 -8.80 -6.56
N GLY A 58 -9.34 -9.78 -7.45
CA GLY A 58 -8.91 -9.55 -8.83
C GLY A 58 -7.39 -9.51 -9.06
N ARG A 59 -6.55 -9.76 -8.04
CA ARG A 59 -5.11 -10.02 -8.22
C ARG A 59 -4.74 -11.38 -7.63
N GLU A 60 -4.13 -12.25 -8.43
CA GLU A 60 -3.68 -13.58 -8.00
C GLU A 60 -2.41 -13.56 -7.11
N GLY A 61 -1.94 -12.38 -6.69
CA GLY A 61 -0.69 -12.22 -5.96
C GLY A 61 -0.74 -11.18 -4.86
N VAL A 62 0.16 -11.35 -3.89
CA VAL A 62 0.37 -10.40 -2.78
C VAL A 62 0.89 -9.05 -3.30
N PRO A 63 0.55 -7.91 -2.68
CA PRO A 63 0.88 -6.58 -3.22
C PRO A 63 2.36 -6.30 -3.46
N ILE A 64 3.28 -7.02 -2.80
CA ILE A 64 4.73 -6.90 -3.04
C ILE A 64 5.15 -7.42 -4.43
N VAL A 65 4.35 -8.28 -5.07
CA VAL A 65 4.64 -8.77 -6.42
C VAL A 65 4.29 -7.68 -7.43
N ILE A 66 5.31 -7.05 -7.99
CA ILE A 66 5.17 -6.04 -9.05
C ILE A 66 5.04 -6.77 -10.39
N TYR A 67 3.83 -6.86 -10.91
CA TYR A 67 3.60 -7.31 -12.28
C TYR A 67 3.98 -6.18 -13.24
N HIS A 68 5.05 -6.37 -14.01
CA HIS A 68 5.31 -5.51 -15.17
C HIS A 68 4.33 -5.87 -16.27
N GLN A 69 3.25 -5.11 -16.42
CA GLN A 69 2.55 -5.08 -17.70
C GLN A 69 3.48 -4.41 -18.71
N ALA A 70 4.04 -5.22 -19.61
CA ALA A 70 4.73 -4.70 -20.78
C ALA A 70 3.76 -3.74 -21.48
N ILE A 71 4.16 -2.46 -21.55
CA ILE A 71 3.44 -1.44 -22.31
C ILE A 71 3.41 -1.96 -23.75
N GLN A 72 2.24 -2.38 -24.24
CA GLN A 72 2.06 -2.60 -25.67
C GLN A 72 2.22 -1.24 -26.34
N LYS A 73 3.37 -1.03 -26.97
CA LYS A 73 3.62 0.09 -27.86
C LYS A 73 2.70 -0.08 -29.06
N GLY A 74 1.67 0.76 -29.14
CA GLY A 74 1.06 1.14 -30.41
C GLY A 74 1.91 2.17 -31.12
#